data_AF-A0A399XU80-F1
#
_entry.id   AF-A0A399XU80-F1
#
_cell.length_a   1.000
_cell.length_b   1.000
_cell.length_c   1.000
_cell.angle_alpha   90.00
_cell.angle_beta   90.00
_cell.angle_gamma   90.00
#
_symmetry.space_group_name_H-M   'P 1'
#
loop_
_entity.id
_entity.type
_entity.pdbx_description
1 polymer ?
#
loop_
_entity_poly.entity_id
_entity_poly.type
_entity_poly.pdbx_seq_one_letter_code
_entity_poly.pdbx_strand_id
1 'polypeptide(L)' 'MTMSNRPFEEHNIIGDKRSFVFHDLSRESEECAIDEIVEAEAIQLFGPDEPSEARNRGYKAHGACSSGAQEAGAA' A
#
# COMPACT_ATOMS: atom_id res chain seq x y z
N MET A 1 18.62 -5.53 -18.15
CA MET A 1 18.31 -4.09 -18.07
C MET A 1 17.59 -3.84 -16.74
N THR A 2 18.31 -3.22 -15.82
CA THR A 2 17.87 -2.47 -14.63
C THR A 2 16.88 -3.18 -13.68
N MET A 3 17.42 -3.96 -12.75
CA MET A 3 16.81 -4.09 -11.42
C MET A 3 16.98 -2.73 -10.74
N SER A 4 16.05 -1.82 -11.02
CA SER A 4 15.97 -0.53 -10.36
C SER A 4 15.72 -0.79 -8.89
N ASN A 5 16.77 -0.56 -8.09
CA ASN A 5 16.75 -0.45 -6.64
C ASN A 5 15.60 0.49 -6.24
N ARG A 6 14.43 -0.08 -5.99
CA ARG A 6 13.27 0.70 -5.57
C ARG A 6 13.55 1.08 -4.11
N PRO A 7 13.42 2.35 -3.70
CA PRO A 7 13.68 2.77 -2.32
C PRO A 7 12.71 2.17 -1.28
N PHE A 8 11.88 1.22 -1.71
CA PHE A 8 10.87 0.48 -0.95
C PHE A 8 11.20 -1.02 -0.88
N GLU A 9 12.37 -1.49 -1.33
CA GLU A 9 12.73 -2.92 -1.28
C GLU A 9 12.75 -3.52 0.13
N GLU A 10 12.96 -2.69 1.15
CA GLU A 10 12.85 -3.09 2.57
C GLU A 10 11.43 -2.90 3.14
N HIS A 11 10.50 -2.31 2.39
CA HIS A 11 9.17 -1.94 2.84
C HIS A 11 8.11 -2.68 2.03
N ASN A 12 7.42 -3.64 2.65
CA ASN A 12 6.32 -4.36 2.00
C ASN A 12 4.96 -3.66 2.16
N ILE A 13 4.88 -2.62 3.00
CA ILE A 13 3.65 -1.88 3.27
C ILE A 13 3.83 -0.41 2.90
N ILE A 14 2.96 0.07 2.02
CA ILE A 14 2.91 1.46 1.55
C ILE A 14 1.55 2.06 1.89
N GLY A 15 1.53 3.32 2.28
CA GLY A 15 0.33 4.08 2.61
C GLY A 15 0.08 5.18 1.60
N ASP A 16 -1.14 5.30 1.10
CA ASP A 16 -1.61 6.51 0.46
C ASP A 16 -1.95 7.57 1.52
N LYS A 17 -1.24 8.70 1.50
CA LYS A 17 -1.48 9.83 2.41
C LYS A 17 -2.78 10.57 2.11
N ARG A 18 -3.34 10.44 0.90
CA ARG A 18 -4.55 11.17 0.49
C ARG A 18 -5.80 10.54 1.08
N SER A 19 -5.91 9.23 0.97
CA SER A 19 -7.08 8.44 1.37
C SER A 19 -6.90 7.79 2.74
N PHE A 20 -5.70 7.87 3.33
CA PHE A 20 -5.32 7.13 4.55
C PHE A 20 -5.57 5.64 4.38
N VAL A 21 -5.13 5.08 3.25
CA VAL A 21 -5.27 3.66 2.92
C VAL A 21 -3.88 3.05 2.78
N PHE A 22 -3.64 1.86 3.31
CA PHE A 22 -2.41 1.13 3.10
C PHE A 22 -2.61 -0.01 2.09
N HIS A 23 -1.58 -0.20 1.28
CA HIS A 23 -1.45 -1.21 0.24
C HIS A 23 -0.26 -2.11 0.58
N ASP A 24 -0.43 -3.40 0.29
CA ASP A 24 0.58 -4.42 0.53
C ASP A 24 1.26 -4.75 -0.80
N LEU A 25 2.57 -4.58 -0.86
CA LEU A 25 3.38 -4.82 -2.05
C LEU A 25 3.61 -6.32 -2.29
N SER A 26 3.58 -7.15 -1.24
CA SER A 26 3.68 -8.61 -1.40
C SER A 26 2.46 -9.19 -2.13
N ARG A 27 1.36 -8.44 -2.16
CA ARG A 27 0.10 -8.75 -2.83
C ARG A 27 -0.30 -7.65 -3.81
N GLU A 28 0.67 -6.95 -4.41
CA GLU A 28 0.39 -5.93 -5.41
C GLU A 28 -0.43 -6.51 -6.57
N SER A 29 -1.47 -5.80 -6.99
CA SER A 29 -2.35 -6.17 -8.10
C SER A 29 -2.70 -4.91 -8.88
N GLU A 30 -3.07 -5.03 -10.16
CA GLU A 30 -3.39 -3.90 -11.05
C GLU A 30 -4.50 -3.00 -10.47
N GLU A 31 -5.45 -3.60 -9.76
CA GLU A 31 -6.55 -2.94 -9.02
C GLU A 31 -6.10 -2.07 -7.84
N CYS A 32 -4.82 -2.14 -7.44
CA CYS A 32 -4.29 -1.34 -6.34
C CYS A 32 -3.80 0.04 -6.78
N ALA A 33 -3.61 0.25 -8.10
CA ALA A 33 -3.11 1.51 -8.68
C ALA A 33 -1.86 2.08 -7.98
N ILE A 34 -0.98 1.20 -7.48
CA ILE A 34 0.19 1.58 -6.67
C ILE A 34 1.12 2.50 -7.46
N ASP A 35 1.27 2.24 -8.76
CA ASP A 35 2.10 3.03 -9.67
C ASP A 35 1.63 4.50 -9.70
N GLU A 36 0.32 4.75 -9.78
CA GLU A 36 -0.25 6.11 -9.77
C GLU A 36 0.03 6.84 -8.45
N ILE A 37 0.00 6.12 -7.32
CA ILE A 37 0.27 6.69 -5.99
C ILE A 37 1.76 7.02 -5.86
N VAL A 38 2.63 6.16 -6.42
CA VAL A 38 4.09 6.34 -6.48
C VAL A 38 4.45 7.53 -7.38
N GLU A 39 3.89 7.61 -8.60
CA GLU A 39 4.06 8.73 -9.53
C GLU A 39 3.59 10.05 -8.92
N ALA A 40 2.54 10.01 -8.12
CA ALA A 40 2.00 11.17 -7.41
C ALA A 40 2.79 11.56 -6.15
N GLU A 41 3.86 10.84 -5.81
CA GLU A 41 4.68 11.00 -4.60
C GLU A 41 3.85 11.02 -3.30
N ALA A 42 2.64 10.43 -3.33
CA ALA A 42 1.67 10.44 -2.25
C ALA A 42 1.83 9.23 -1.31
N ILE A 43 2.94 8.50 -1.45
CA ILE A 43 3.25 7.30 -0.67
C ILE A 43 3.87 7.62 0.70
N GLN A 44 3.46 6.84 1.70
CA GLN A 44 3.99 6.78 3.05
C GLN A 44 4.54 5.38 3.28
N LEU A 45 5.84 5.25 3.50
CA LEU A 45 6.43 3.97 3.82
C LEU A 45 6.18 3.65 5.30
N PHE A 46 5.76 2.42 5.59
CA PHE A 46 5.64 1.90 6.95
C PHE A 46 6.73 0.86 7.22
N GLY A 47 7.05 0.63 8.49
CA GLY A 47 8.09 -0.32 8.89
C GLY A 47 7.94 -1.72 8.24
N PRO A 48 9.05 -2.46 8.09
CA PRO A 48 9.12 -3.73 7.36
C PRO A 48 8.27 -4.85 7.97
N ASP A 49 7.88 -4.72 9.23
CA ASP A 49 7.55 -5.87 10.08
C ASP A 49 6.06 -6.23 10.04
N GLU A 50 5.13 -5.26 9.99
CA GLU A 50 3.70 -5.56 10.03
C GLU A 50 2.79 -4.39 9.56
N PRO A 51 1.60 -4.69 8.96
CA PRO A 51 0.55 -3.70 8.72
C PRO A 51 -0.04 -3.11 10.00
N SER A 52 0.30 -3.67 11.16
CA SER A 52 -0.08 -3.16 12.48
C SER A 52 0.34 -1.70 12.68
N GLU A 53 1.47 -1.26 12.14
CA GLU A 53 1.86 0.14 12.26
C GLU A 53 0.97 1.09 11.42
N ALA A 54 0.56 0.67 10.23
CA ALA A 54 -0.41 1.42 9.41
C ALA A 54 -1.78 1.47 10.10
N ARG A 55 -2.25 0.34 10.65
CA ARG A 55 -3.50 0.26 11.41
C ARG A 55 -3.48 1.11 12.67
N ASN A 56 -2.37 1.12 13.42
CA ASN A 56 -2.20 1.97 14.59
C ASN A 56 -2.21 3.46 14.25
N ARG A 57 -1.79 3.84 13.03
CA ARG A 57 -1.91 5.20 12.50
C ARG A 57 -3.28 5.54 11.92
N GLY A 58 -4.24 4.62 11.97
CA GLY A 58 -5.59 4.81 11.45
C GLY A 58 -5.72 4.62 9.94
N TYR A 59 -4.72 4.03 9.28
CA TYR A 59 -4.83 3.70 7.87
C TYR A 59 -5.73 2.48 7.67
N LYS A 60 -6.58 2.56 6.66
CA LYS A 60 -7.47 1.47 6.25
C LYS A 60 -6.76 0.54 5.28
N ALA A 61 -7.11 -0.75 5.32
CA ALA A 61 -6.54 -1.75 4.44
C ALA A 61 -7.22 -1.66 3.06
N HIS A 62 -6.47 -1.56 1.95
CA HIS A 62 -7.08 -1.56 0.62
C HIS A 62 -7.58 -2.96 0.26
N GLY A 63 -8.86 -3.12 -0.06
CA GLY A 63 -9.51 -4.43 -0.23
C GLY A 63 -8.82 -5.34 -1.26
N ALA A 64 -8.21 -4.77 -2.29
CA ALA A 64 -7.52 -5.51 -3.35
C ALA A 64 -6.21 -6.19 -2.91
N CYS A 65 -5.33 -5.45 -2.22
CA CYS A 65 -3.99 -5.94 -1.85
C CYS A 65 -3.91 -6.38 -0.39
N SER A 66 -4.77 -5.90 0.50
CA SER A 66 -4.63 -6.17 1.94
C SER A 66 -5.50 -7.30 2.47
N SER A 67 -6.54 -7.68 1.73
CA SER A 67 -7.50 -8.70 2.15
C SER A 67 -7.64 -9.71 1.04
N GLY A 68 -7.53 -11.00 1.35
CA GLY A 68 -8.07 -12.05 0.48
C GLY A 68 -9.60 -12.03 0.36
N ALA A 69 -10.26 -10.89 0.59
CA ALA A 69 -11.70 -10.72 0.52
C ALA A 69 -12.03 -9.23 0.31
N GLN A 70 -12.51 -8.94 -0.89
CA GLN A 70 -13.39 -7.83 -1.20
C GLN A 70 -14.45 -7.70 -0.10
N GLU A 71 -14.81 -6.47 0.29
CA GLU A 71 -16.20 -6.01 0.24
C GLU A 71 -16.21 -4.51 -0.02
N ALA A 72 -16.76 -4.17 -1.20
CA ALA A 72 -17.06 -2.84 -1.64
C ALA A 72 -18.04 -2.18 -0.66
N GLY A 73 -17.74 -0.94 -0.27
CA GLY A 73 -18.58 -0.14 0.60
C GLY A 73 -18.51 1.34 0.22
N ALA A 74 -18.80 1.65 -1.05
CA ALA A 74 -19.28 2.97 -1.43
C ALA A 74 -20.81 2.94 -1.28
N ALA A 75 -21.32 3.69 -0.31
CA ALA A 75 -22.72 4.06 -0.16
C ALA A 75 -22.85 5.56 -0.43
#